data_AF-A0A6J2UGM2-F1
#
_entry.id   AF-A0A6J2UGM2-F1
#
_cell.length_a   1.000
_cell.length_b   1.000
_cell.length_c   1.000
_cell.angle_alpha   90.00
_cell.angle_beta   90.00
_cell.angle_gamma   90.00
#
_symmetry.space_group_name_H-M   'P 1'
#
loop_
_entity.id
_entity.type
_entity.pdbx_description
1 polymer ?
#
loop_
_entity_poly.entity_id
_entity_poly.type
_entity_poly.pdbx_seq_one_letter_code
_entity_poly.pdbx_strand_id
1 'polypeptide(L)'
;MAKRDNEAQPVLEDETEPEEENKAKRICKLVCLIVFHIVFIAYFIWCTVVYIRYDRKEHCHFNTTKDDSNSTQEVEYTPPILCLFNWCMGYGFLVVLFVLFYIAYFYYKVFKPYVGQKVYDNSIEPAIDKWMEFSRTRIMSIVMILFVIVVMGAIILFESRHELLKVRGVAAPIFFIFVGFVFSKHRRAIPWRIVVHGLFLQFMLGIVVIRWDRGREVFACAGDKAAIFFSYAREGALFVYGETIVNDFVFAFAILAGIFFFSVITSCLFYLGVIQFFLGVFGWLLQAMIGTTVCESVNAAANIFLSMSESPLLIRPYISRLTRSELHTICVSGYATVAGTVLGAYISFGASAAHLITASVMGAPGSLAFGKLFYPETEESQTKADNIELEASEDETLLDAAASGAANAMMIVLGIVSNIIAFISMIAFFNAVVEWSFELAGVDEVTFIGLLSKAFMPLVFLMGVPWYDCQKIGLVVAEKTLINEFVGYMDLGKMIMGGEIDARSAAIATFALCGFANPGSLGILIAALSVMAPTRRAEITEVAFLAFFAGSIVSFTSASWAGIFVQETEVNSISEKLIDLYLKNSK
;
A
#
# COMPACT_ATOMS: atom_id res chain seq x y z
N MET A 1 46.31 60.59 0.12
CA MET A 1 46.64 59.85 -1.12
C MET A 1 46.13 58.43 -0.94
N ALA A 2 45.35 57.77 -1.78
CA ALA A 2 44.47 58.12 -2.90
C ALA A 2 43.97 56.77 -3.48
N LYS A 3 42.64 56.55 -3.58
CA LYS A 3 41.94 55.76 -4.63
C LYS A 3 42.27 54.24 -4.76
N ARG A 4 41.36 53.29 -4.98
CA ARG A 4 40.04 53.31 -5.64
C ARG A 4 39.07 52.32 -5.02
N ASP A 5 37.82 52.76 -5.02
CA ASP A 5 36.58 52.01 -4.91
C ASP A 5 36.42 51.00 -6.07
N ASN A 6 35.82 49.85 -5.76
CA ASN A 6 35.08 49.04 -6.73
C ASN A 6 33.84 48.50 -5.98
N GLU A 7 32.80 49.33 -5.95
CA GLU A 7 31.44 48.91 -5.65
C GLU A 7 30.99 47.93 -6.74
N ALA A 8 30.88 46.65 -6.39
CA ALA A 8 30.11 45.71 -7.18
C ALA A 8 28.63 45.95 -6.84
N GLN A 9 27.94 46.70 -7.71
CA GLN A 9 26.49 46.78 -7.71
C GLN A 9 25.89 45.37 -7.86
N PRO A 10 24.77 45.05 -7.19
CA PRO A 10 24.02 43.87 -7.54
C PRO A 10 23.50 44.05 -8.97
N VAL A 11 23.92 43.16 -9.86
CA VAL A 11 23.29 43.00 -11.16
C VAL A 11 21.85 42.60 -10.85
N LEU A 12 20.92 43.53 -11.07
CA LEU A 12 19.51 43.23 -11.27
C LEU A 12 19.47 42.26 -12.45
N GLU A 13 19.32 40.96 -12.15
CA GLU A 13 18.89 40.00 -13.15
C GLU A 13 17.55 40.50 -13.68
N ASP A 14 17.59 40.81 -14.97
CA ASP A 14 16.48 41.14 -15.83
C ASP A 14 15.28 40.25 -15.47
N GLU A 15 14.19 40.87 -15.02
CA GLU A 15 12.88 40.22 -15.02
C GLU A 15 12.61 39.85 -16.48
N THR A 16 12.98 38.62 -16.85
CA THR A 16 12.60 38.03 -18.12
C THR A 16 11.08 37.99 -18.13
N GLU A 17 10.50 38.94 -18.88
CA GLU A 17 9.11 38.93 -19.29
C GLU A 17 8.70 37.50 -19.65
N PRO A 18 7.51 37.01 -19.25
CA PRO A 18 7.10 35.66 -19.56
C PRO A 18 7.13 35.48 -21.08
N GLU A 19 8.07 34.65 -21.56
CA GLU A 19 8.22 34.31 -22.97
C GLU A 19 6.82 34.08 -23.57
N GLU A 20 6.50 34.81 -24.64
CA GLU A 20 5.35 34.52 -25.49
C GLU A 20 5.42 33.03 -25.87
N GLU A 21 4.70 32.18 -25.13
CA GLU A 21 4.55 30.77 -25.41
C GLU A 21 4.03 30.66 -26.84
N ASN A 22 4.95 30.34 -27.76
CA ASN A 22 4.84 30.51 -29.21
C ASN A 22 3.43 30.10 -29.68
N LYS A 23 2.61 31.05 -30.19
CA LYS A 23 1.20 30.82 -30.57
C LYS A 23 1.00 29.52 -31.36
N ALA A 24 1.98 29.17 -32.20
CA ALA A 24 2.03 27.91 -32.95
C ALA A 24 2.07 26.66 -32.05
N LYS A 25 2.88 26.63 -30.98
CA LYS A 25 2.91 25.54 -29.99
C LYS A 25 1.57 25.42 -29.27
N ARG A 26 0.94 26.54 -28.89
CA ARG A 26 -0.35 26.55 -28.21
C ARG A 26 -1.49 26.04 -29.10
N ILE A 27 -1.51 26.47 -30.36
CA ILE A 27 -2.45 25.97 -31.38
C ILE A 27 -2.20 24.48 -31.66
N CYS A 28 -0.94 24.07 -31.83
CA CYS A 28 -0.58 22.67 -32.05
C CYS A 28 -1.03 21.78 -30.89
N LYS A 29 -0.78 22.19 -29.64
CA LYS A 29 -1.21 21.47 -28.43
C LYS A 29 -2.74 21.38 -28.37
N LEU A 30 -3.45 22.45 -28.72
CA LEU A 30 -4.92 22.46 -28.77
C LEU A 30 -5.46 21.51 -29.86
N VAL A 31 -4.88 21.54 -31.06
CA VAL A 31 -5.25 20.67 -32.18
C VAL A 31 -4.98 19.21 -31.81
N CYS A 32 -3.81 18.88 -31.28
CA CYS A 32 -3.49 17.53 -30.81
C CYS A 32 -4.47 17.05 -29.73
N LEU A 33 -4.85 17.92 -28.79
CA LEU A 33 -5.82 17.60 -27.75
C LEU A 33 -7.21 17.34 -28.36
N ILE A 34 -7.67 18.19 -29.29
CA ILE A 34 -8.97 18.02 -29.96
C ILE A 34 -8.98 16.70 -30.75
N VAL A 35 -7.92 16.43 -31.52
CA VAL A 35 -7.76 15.18 -32.26
C VAL A 35 -7.78 13.99 -31.31
N PHE A 36 -7.07 14.07 -30.18
CA PHE A 36 -7.09 13.03 -29.15
C PHE A 36 -8.52 12.77 -28.63
N HIS A 37 -9.27 13.82 -28.28
CA HIS A 37 -10.66 13.65 -27.82
C HIS A 37 -11.57 13.05 -28.90
N ILE A 38 -11.43 13.49 -30.14
CA ILE A 38 -12.20 12.93 -31.27
C ILE A 38 -11.90 11.45 -31.44
N VAL A 39 -10.62 11.07 -31.45
CA VAL A 39 -10.20 9.66 -31.56
C VAL A 39 -10.67 8.85 -30.37
N PHE A 40 -10.54 9.38 -29.15
CA PHE A 40 -10.94 8.69 -27.93
C PHE A 40 -12.46 8.47 -27.85
N ILE A 41 -13.26 9.48 -28.20
CA ILE A 41 -14.73 9.35 -28.28
C ILE A 41 -15.12 8.39 -29.41
N ALA A 42 -14.51 8.51 -30.59
CA ALA A 42 -14.79 7.62 -31.71
C ALA A 42 -14.47 6.16 -31.36
N TYR A 43 -13.35 5.91 -30.68
CA TYR A 43 -12.98 4.59 -30.16
C TYR A 43 -13.99 4.09 -29.13
N PHE A 44 -14.40 4.94 -28.18
CA PHE A 44 -15.41 4.57 -27.18
C PHE A 44 -16.76 4.20 -27.83
N ILE A 45 -17.23 5.00 -28.81
CA ILE A 45 -18.44 4.73 -29.57
C ILE A 45 -18.28 3.41 -30.34
N TRP A 46 -17.14 3.19 -31.00
CA TRP A 46 -16.85 1.95 -31.72
C TRP A 46 -16.95 0.73 -30.81
N CYS A 47 -16.25 0.75 -29.66
CA CYS A 47 -16.30 -0.32 -28.66
C CYS A 47 -17.73 -0.53 -28.12
N THR A 48 -18.50 0.54 -27.93
CA THR A 48 -19.90 0.47 -27.50
C THR A 48 -20.78 -0.23 -28.53
N VAL A 49 -20.64 0.13 -29.81
CA VAL A 49 -21.40 -0.50 -30.90
C VAL A 49 -21.03 -1.97 -31.05
N VAL A 50 -19.74 -2.31 -30.94
CA VAL A 50 -19.26 -3.69 -30.97
C VAL A 50 -19.85 -4.48 -29.80
N TYR A 51 -19.75 -3.98 -28.57
CA TYR A 51 -20.33 -4.62 -27.39
C TYR A 51 -21.83 -4.88 -27.55
N ILE A 52 -22.63 -3.86 -27.93
CA ILE A 52 -24.08 -4.01 -28.13
C ILE A 52 -24.41 -5.03 -29.22
N ARG A 53 -23.62 -5.09 -30.31
CA ARG A 53 -23.84 -6.05 -31.40
C ARG A 53 -23.51 -7.49 -31.00
N TYR A 54 -22.49 -7.70 -30.17
CA TYR A 54 -22.10 -9.02 -29.69
C TYR A 54 -23.05 -9.53 -28.60
N ASP A 55 -23.41 -8.68 -27.63
CA ASP A 55 -24.36 -8.99 -26.55
C ASP A 55 -25.74 -9.37 -27.10
N ARG A 56 -26.24 -8.61 -28.09
CA ARG A 56 -27.57 -8.82 -28.68
C ARG A 56 -27.69 -10.06 -29.58
N LYS A 57 -26.57 -10.67 -29.99
CA LYS A 57 -26.56 -11.84 -30.86
C LYS A 57 -26.49 -13.19 -30.11
N GLU A 58 -26.61 -13.19 -28.78
CA GLU A 58 -26.51 -14.41 -27.94
C GLU A 58 -25.18 -15.17 -28.10
N HIS A 59 -24.12 -14.54 -28.65
CA HIS A 59 -22.80 -15.16 -28.79
C HIS A 59 -22.03 -15.26 -27.45
N CYS A 60 -22.63 -14.77 -26.36
CA CYS A 60 -22.05 -14.74 -25.02
C CYS A 60 -22.64 -15.85 -24.12
N HIS A 61 -22.56 -17.11 -24.55
CA HIS A 61 -22.85 -18.25 -23.68
C HIS A 61 -21.54 -18.82 -23.10
N PHE A 62 -21.27 -18.60 -21.82
CA PHE A 62 -20.28 -19.37 -21.08
C PHE A 62 -20.90 -20.71 -20.69
N ASN A 63 -20.64 -21.77 -21.46
CA ASN A 63 -21.07 -23.12 -21.09
C ASN A 63 -20.25 -23.61 -19.88
N THR A 64 -20.81 -23.49 -18.68
CA THR A 64 -20.30 -24.13 -17.46
C THR A 64 -21.01 -25.47 -17.23
N THR A 65 -20.91 -26.40 -18.17
CA THR A 65 -21.20 -27.81 -17.93
C THR A 65 -20.38 -28.62 -18.93
N LYS A 66 -19.39 -29.37 -18.43
CA LYS A 66 -18.90 -30.55 -19.15
C LYS A 66 -20.05 -31.55 -19.13
N ASP A 67 -20.63 -31.84 -20.29
CA ASP A 67 -21.21 -33.15 -20.57
C ASP A 67 -21.34 -33.36 -22.09
N ASP A 68 -21.37 -34.64 -22.45
CA ASP A 68 -20.75 -35.25 -23.61
C ASP A 68 -21.33 -34.99 -25.01
N SER A 69 -20.44 -35.25 -25.97
CA SER A 69 -20.65 -35.92 -27.27
C SER A 69 -21.02 -35.10 -28.52
N ASN A 70 -20.13 -35.26 -29.53
CA ASN A 70 -20.36 -35.23 -30.97
C ASN A 70 -21.21 -34.09 -31.56
N SER A 71 -20.56 -32.94 -31.76
CA SER A 71 -20.80 -32.14 -32.96
C SER A 71 -19.57 -31.31 -33.31
N THR A 72 -19.02 -31.53 -34.50
CA THR A 72 -18.08 -30.62 -35.17
C THR A 72 -18.84 -29.34 -35.54
N GLN A 73 -19.01 -28.43 -34.59
CA GLN A 73 -19.27 -27.02 -34.86
C GLN A 73 -17.96 -26.28 -34.63
N GLU A 74 -17.48 -25.54 -35.63
CA GLU A 74 -16.45 -24.53 -35.46
C GLU A 74 -16.96 -23.51 -34.43
N VAL A 75 -16.51 -23.64 -33.18
CA VAL A 75 -16.77 -22.64 -32.16
C VAL A 75 -15.88 -21.44 -32.51
N GLU A 76 -16.50 -20.40 -33.09
CA GLU A 76 -15.87 -19.11 -33.31
C GLU A 76 -15.37 -18.60 -31.95
N TYR A 77 -14.04 -18.58 -31.75
CA TYR A 77 -13.43 -18.14 -30.50
C TYR A 77 -13.74 -16.66 -30.28
N THR A 78 -14.74 -16.38 -29.44
CA THR A 78 -15.05 -15.01 -29.02
C THR A 78 -14.10 -14.60 -27.90
N PRO A 79 -13.31 -13.53 -28.05
CA PRO A 79 -12.50 -13.01 -26.96
C PRO A 79 -13.39 -12.68 -25.74
N PRO A 80 -13.09 -13.19 -24.53
CA PRO A 80 -13.94 -13.02 -23.35
C PRO A 80 -14.18 -11.54 -22.97
N ILE A 81 -13.30 -10.63 -23.39
CA ILE A 81 -13.42 -9.18 -23.21
C ILE A 81 -14.65 -8.57 -23.90
N LEU A 82 -15.14 -9.17 -25.00
CA LEU A 82 -16.25 -8.63 -25.80
C LEU A 82 -17.63 -8.90 -25.18
N CYS A 83 -17.72 -9.87 -24.26
CA CYS A 83 -18.97 -10.35 -23.67
C CYS A 83 -19.16 -9.97 -22.19
N LEU A 84 -18.13 -9.46 -21.51
CA LEU A 84 -18.23 -9.09 -20.10
C LEU A 84 -18.53 -7.59 -19.91
N PHE A 85 -19.74 -7.29 -19.42
CA PHE A 85 -20.01 -6.05 -18.68
C PHE A 85 -19.53 -6.20 -17.23
N ASN A 86 -18.21 -6.25 -17.05
CA ASN A 86 -17.60 -6.27 -15.73
C ASN A 86 -16.97 -4.90 -15.44
N TRP A 87 -17.20 -4.37 -14.24
CA TRP A 87 -16.61 -3.08 -13.84
C TRP A 87 -15.08 -3.17 -13.75
N CYS A 88 -14.52 -4.36 -13.58
CA CYS A 88 -13.08 -4.60 -13.53
C CYS A 88 -12.43 -4.94 -14.88
N MET A 89 -13.17 -5.56 -15.80
CA MET A 89 -12.64 -6.11 -17.05
C MET A 89 -13.59 -5.87 -18.22
N GLY A 90 -13.09 -5.88 -19.46
CA GLY A 90 -13.92 -5.74 -20.65
C GLY A 90 -14.52 -4.33 -20.81
N TYR A 91 -15.74 -4.27 -21.36
CA TYR A 91 -16.38 -3.00 -21.72
C TYR A 91 -16.75 -2.14 -20.49
N GLY A 92 -17.17 -2.76 -19.38
CA GLY A 92 -17.53 -2.02 -18.16
C GLY A 92 -16.38 -1.18 -17.59
N PHE A 93 -15.16 -1.74 -17.60
CA PHE A 93 -13.95 -0.99 -17.20
C PHE A 93 -13.64 0.19 -18.15
N LEU A 94 -13.86 0.02 -19.46
CA LEU A 94 -13.69 1.11 -20.44
C LEU A 94 -14.66 2.26 -20.14
N VAL A 95 -15.91 1.97 -19.75
CA VAL A 95 -16.89 2.97 -19.32
C VAL A 95 -16.37 3.72 -18.08
N VAL A 96 -15.85 3.00 -17.09
CA VAL A 96 -15.27 3.61 -15.88
C VAL A 96 -14.11 4.54 -16.25
N LEU A 97 -13.17 4.10 -17.08
CA LEU A 97 -12.05 4.92 -17.52
C LEU A 97 -12.50 6.17 -18.30
N PHE A 98 -13.48 6.02 -19.20
CA PHE A 98 -14.03 7.13 -19.96
C PHE A 98 -14.67 8.16 -19.03
N VAL A 99 -15.50 7.72 -18.08
CA VAL A 99 -16.16 8.60 -17.10
C VAL A 99 -15.13 9.28 -16.22
N LEU A 100 -14.17 8.55 -15.66
CA LEU A 100 -13.11 9.13 -14.82
C LEU A 100 -12.27 10.15 -15.58
N PHE A 101 -11.89 9.84 -16.83
CA PHE A 101 -11.13 10.76 -17.67
C PHE A 101 -11.90 12.06 -17.92
N TYR A 102 -13.18 12.00 -18.29
CA TYR A 102 -13.96 13.20 -18.55
C TYR A 102 -14.34 13.97 -17.29
N ILE A 103 -14.55 13.30 -16.15
CA ILE A 103 -14.70 13.96 -14.85
C ILE A 103 -13.41 14.71 -14.50
N ALA A 104 -12.25 14.06 -14.59
CA ALA A 104 -10.96 14.68 -14.33
C ALA A 104 -10.65 15.83 -15.30
N TYR A 105 -10.96 15.64 -16.59
CA TYR A 105 -10.79 16.65 -17.63
C TYR A 105 -11.70 17.86 -17.38
N PHE A 106 -12.99 17.65 -17.11
CA PHE A 106 -13.93 18.71 -16.76
C PHE A 106 -13.49 19.44 -15.51
N TYR A 107 -13.10 18.69 -14.48
CA TYR A 107 -12.57 19.25 -13.25
C TYR A 107 -11.35 20.14 -13.51
N TYR A 108 -10.39 19.69 -14.32
CA TYR A 108 -9.14 20.42 -14.52
C TYR A 108 -9.25 21.59 -15.51
N LYS A 109 -10.01 21.42 -16.61
CA LYS A 109 -10.11 22.43 -17.68
C LYS A 109 -11.22 23.45 -17.46
N VAL A 110 -12.30 23.05 -16.79
CA VAL A 110 -13.48 23.91 -16.62
C VAL A 110 -13.65 24.28 -15.16
N PHE A 111 -13.71 23.29 -14.27
CA PHE A 111 -13.99 23.59 -12.86
C PHE A 111 -12.84 24.37 -12.24
N LYS A 112 -11.63 23.82 -12.15
CA LYS A 112 -10.44 24.41 -11.50
C LYS A 112 -10.15 25.86 -11.92
N PRO A 113 -10.03 26.22 -13.22
CA PRO A 113 -9.67 27.58 -13.61
C PRO A 113 -10.81 28.61 -13.51
N TYR A 114 -12.07 28.22 -13.74
CA TYR A 114 -13.19 29.18 -13.77
C TYR A 114 -13.93 29.32 -12.45
N VAL A 115 -14.08 28.22 -11.71
CA VAL A 115 -14.89 28.14 -10.49
C VAL A 115 -14.02 27.70 -9.31
N GLY A 116 -13.14 26.74 -9.52
CA GLY A 116 -12.38 26.04 -8.50
C GLY A 116 -11.43 26.94 -7.76
N GLN A 117 -10.56 27.72 -8.42
CA GLN A 117 -9.71 28.69 -7.73
C GLN A 117 -10.54 29.73 -6.98
N LYS A 118 -11.56 30.30 -7.62
CA LYS A 118 -12.38 31.33 -6.99
C LYS A 118 -13.20 30.82 -5.79
N VAL A 119 -13.71 29.59 -5.84
CA VAL A 119 -14.46 28.96 -4.75
C VAL A 119 -13.52 28.39 -3.69
N TYR A 120 -12.36 27.88 -4.10
CA TYR A 120 -11.32 27.42 -3.20
C TYR A 120 -10.84 28.59 -2.34
N ASP A 121 -10.30 29.64 -2.97
CA ASP A 121 -9.72 30.79 -2.29
C ASP A 121 -10.76 31.58 -1.48
N ASN A 122 -12.00 31.75 -1.99
CA ASN A 122 -13.00 32.59 -1.30
C ASN A 122 -13.92 31.85 -0.32
N SER A 123 -14.09 30.54 -0.43
CA SER A 123 -15.13 29.81 0.34
C SER A 123 -14.63 28.54 0.99
N ILE A 124 -13.92 27.68 0.27
CA ILE A 124 -13.51 26.37 0.79
C ILE A 124 -12.30 26.50 1.69
N GLU A 125 -11.22 27.15 1.25
CA GLU A 125 -10.00 27.37 2.03
C GLU A 125 -10.29 28.11 3.36
N PRO A 126 -10.96 29.28 3.38
CA PRO A 126 -11.28 29.94 4.64
C PRO A 126 -12.29 29.17 5.51
N ALA A 127 -13.17 28.35 4.92
CA ALA A 127 -14.04 27.48 5.70
C ALA A 127 -13.30 26.28 6.29
N ILE A 128 -12.34 25.71 5.56
CA ILE A 128 -11.47 24.63 6.01
C ILE A 128 -10.54 25.16 7.08
N ASP A 129 -9.93 26.33 6.93
CA ASP A 129 -9.06 26.92 7.94
C ASP A 129 -9.84 27.22 9.22
N LYS A 130 -11.03 27.82 9.10
CA LYS A 130 -11.94 28.00 10.25
C LYS A 130 -12.34 26.66 10.86
N TRP A 131 -12.63 25.64 10.05
CA TRP A 131 -12.96 24.31 10.56
C TRP A 131 -11.76 23.64 11.21
N MET A 132 -10.56 23.79 10.66
CA MET A 132 -9.30 23.26 11.18
C MET A 132 -8.97 23.94 12.51
N GLU A 133 -9.08 25.26 12.58
CA GLU A 133 -8.89 26.05 13.80
C GLU A 133 -9.93 25.66 14.85
N PHE A 134 -11.21 25.60 14.47
CA PHE A 134 -12.31 25.17 15.34
C PHE A 134 -12.12 23.73 15.85
N SER A 135 -11.83 22.79 14.96
CA SER A 135 -11.61 21.37 15.27
C SER A 135 -10.33 21.15 16.08
N ARG A 136 -9.32 22.03 15.94
CA ARG A 136 -8.10 22.04 16.76
C ARG A 136 -8.30 22.65 18.14
N THR A 137 -9.41 23.34 18.40
CA THR A 137 -9.72 23.78 19.77
C THR A 137 -9.81 22.56 20.69
N ARG A 138 -9.22 22.68 21.89
CA ARG A 138 -9.09 21.56 22.83
C ARG A 138 -10.44 20.90 23.13
N ILE A 139 -11.50 21.69 23.26
CA ILE A 139 -12.86 21.20 23.55
C ILE A 139 -13.39 20.37 22.38
N MET A 140 -13.34 20.90 21.15
CA MET A 140 -13.89 20.20 19.99
C MET A 140 -13.09 18.93 19.66
N SER A 141 -11.77 18.97 19.81
CA SER A 141 -10.92 17.79 19.64
C SER A 141 -11.32 16.66 20.61
N ILE A 142 -11.58 16.99 21.88
CA ILE A 142 -12.06 16.01 22.88
C ILE A 142 -13.45 15.48 22.50
N VAL A 143 -14.38 16.35 22.10
CA VAL A 143 -15.73 15.94 21.68
C VAL A 143 -15.69 15.00 20.48
N MET A 144 -14.86 15.29 19.47
CA MET A 144 -14.69 14.45 18.28
C MET A 144 -14.09 13.08 18.63
N ILE A 145 -13.06 13.05 19.49
CA ILE A 145 -12.47 11.79 19.97
C ILE A 145 -13.51 10.96 20.73
N LEU A 146 -14.27 11.58 21.64
CA LEU A 146 -15.33 10.88 22.37
C LEU A 146 -16.42 10.36 21.45
N PHE A 147 -16.84 11.16 20.47
CA PHE A 147 -17.81 10.74 19.46
C PHE A 147 -17.32 9.51 18.69
N VAL A 148 -16.08 9.53 18.20
CA VAL A 148 -15.47 8.39 17.49
C VAL A 148 -15.44 7.14 18.37
N ILE A 149 -15.00 7.26 19.64
CA ILE A 149 -14.94 6.13 20.58
C ILE A 149 -16.34 5.57 20.85
N VAL A 150 -17.35 6.42 21.04
CA VAL A 150 -18.73 5.99 21.26
C VAL A 150 -19.29 5.27 20.04
N VAL A 151 -19.04 5.79 18.83
CA VAL A 151 -19.47 5.16 17.58
C VAL A 151 -18.79 3.80 17.39
N MET A 152 -17.47 3.70 17.60
CA MET A 152 -16.75 2.43 17.55
C MET A 152 -17.30 1.43 18.56
N GLY A 153 -17.49 1.86 19.82
CA GLY A 153 -18.04 1.02 20.87
C GLY A 153 -19.44 0.50 20.53
N ALA A 154 -20.32 1.35 19.99
CA ALA A 154 -21.66 0.97 19.55
C ALA A 154 -21.62 -0.08 18.43
N ILE A 155 -20.73 0.08 17.45
CA ILE A 155 -20.58 -0.88 16.34
C ILE A 155 -20.01 -2.22 16.85
N ILE A 156 -19.00 -2.19 17.71
CA ILE A 156 -18.41 -3.41 18.30
C ILE A 156 -19.46 -4.18 19.11
N LEU A 157 -20.26 -3.48 19.92
CA LEU A 157 -21.35 -4.09 20.69
C LEU A 157 -22.42 -4.70 19.78
N PHE A 158 -22.77 -4.01 18.68
CA PHE A 158 -23.69 -4.53 17.68
C PHE A 158 -23.15 -5.81 17.02
N GLU A 159 -21.89 -5.81 16.62
CA GLU A 159 -21.27 -6.98 15.97
C GLU A 159 -21.08 -8.16 16.91
N SER A 160 -20.78 -7.89 18.18
CA SER A 160 -20.50 -8.93 19.18
C SER A 160 -21.75 -9.45 19.90
N ARG A 161 -22.96 -9.00 19.52
CA ARG A 161 -24.21 -9.31 20.23
C ARG A 161 -24.54 -10.80 20.32
N HIS A 162 -24.05 -11.59 19.36
CA HIS A 162 -24.30 -13.04 19.31
C HIS A 162 -23.13 -13.88 19.84
N GLU A 163 -21.91 -13.32 19.89
CA GLU A 163 -20.70 -14.01 20.30
C GLU A 163 -19.78 -13.06 21.08
N LEU A 164 -19.87 -13.10 22.41
CA LEU A 164 -19.08 -12.22 23.29
C LEU A 164 -17.56 -12.44 23.15
N LEU A 165 -17.12 -13.60 22.66
CA LEU A 165 -15.70 -13.89 22.40
C LEU A 165 -15.09 -12.95 21.35
N LYS A 166 -15.91 -12.36 20.44
CA LYS A 166 -15.44 -11.35 19.47
C LYS A 166 -14.98 -10.06 20.15
N VAL A 167 -15.55 -9.69 21.30
CA VAL A 167 -15.16 -8.47 22.06
C VAL A 167 -13.68 -8.51 22.46
N ARG A 168 -13.10 -9.70 22.66
CA ARG A 168 -11.68 -9.86 22.99
C ARG A 168 -10.76 -9.18 21.98
N GLY A 169 -11.14 -9.11 20.70
CA GLY A 169 -10.34 -8.44 19.67
C GLY A 169 -9.96 -7.02 20.07
N VAL A 170 -10.81 -6.29 20.81
CA VAL A 170 -10.55 -4.91 21.27
C VAL A 170 -9.33 -4.81 22.22
N ALA A 171 -8.95 -5.89 22.88
CA ALA A 171 -7.83 -5.90 23.82
C ALA A 171 -6.49 -5.59 23.13
N ALA A 172 -6.26 -6.12 21.93
CA ALA A 172 -5.03 -5.88 21.17
C ALA A 172 -4.82 -4.40 20.79
N PRO A 173 -5.76 -3.69 20.15
CA PRO A 173 -5.62 -2.27 19.83
C PRO A 173 -5.35 -1.41 21.09
N ILE A 174 -6.04 -1.67 22.20
CA ILE A 174 -5.80 -0.96 23.47
C ILE A 174 -4.37 -1.21 23.97
N PHE A 175 -3.95 -2.47 23.98
CA PHE A 175 -2.60 -2.85 24.39
C PHE A 175 -1.55 -2.21 23.49
N PHE A 176 -1.73 -2.22 22.18
CA PHE A 176 -0.79 -1.64 21.23
C PHE A 176 -0.74 -0.11 21.28
N ILE A 177 -1.87 0.57 21.55
CA ILE A 177 -1.86 2.00 21.85
C ILE A 177 -1.04 2.27 23.12
N PHE A 178 -1.19 1.44 24.16
CA PHE A 178 -0.40 1.56 25.38
C PHE A 178 1.08 1.34 25.13
N VAL A 179 1.46 0.29 24.38
CA VAL A 179 2.85 0.04 23.96
C VAL A 179 3.39 1.23 23.18
N GLY A 180 2.65 1.72 22.19
CA GLY A 180 3.04 2.89 21.40
C GLY A 180 3.22 4.14 22.27
N PHE A 181 2.37 4.37 23.27
CA PHE A 181 2.54 5.47 24.22
C PHE A 181 3.81 5.31 25.10
N VAL A 182 4.08 4.09 25.59
CA VAL A 182 5.25 3.81 26.42
C VAL A 182 6.55 3.99 25.61
N PHE A 183 6.60 3.49 24.39
CA PHE A 183 7.78 3.56 23.52
C PHE A 183 7.83 4.82 22.63
N SER A 184 6.86 5.74 22.75
CA SER A 184 6.84 6.98 22.00
C SER A 184 8.04 7.88 22.35
N LYS A 185 8.73 8.40 21.33
CA LYS A 185 9.87 9.32 21.51
C LYS A 185 9.44 10.63 22.20
N HIS A 186 8.23 11.12 21.90
CA HIS A 186 7.73 12.42 22.35
C HIS A 186 6.30 12.34 22.91
N ARG A 187 6.11 11.67 24.05
CA ARG A 187 4.78 11.39 24.67
C ARG A 187 3.83 12.60 24.82
N ARG A 188 4.39 13.81 25.01
CA ARG A 188 3.59 15.04 25.18
C ARG A 188 3.12 15.64 23.85
N ALA A 189 3.78 15.29 22.75
CA ALA A 189 3.49 15.80 21.41
C ALA A 189 2.59 14.86 20.59
N ILE A 190 2.13 13.74 21.17
CA ILE A 190 1.28 12.76 20.47
C ILE A 190 0.01 13.46 19.95
N PRO A 191 -0.21 13.49 18.63
CA PRO A 191 -1.41 14.08 18.05
C PRO A 191 -2.57 13.08 18.16
N TRP A 192 -3.19 12.98 19.34
CA TRP A 192 -4.26 12.01 19.63
C TRP A 192 -5.43 12.06 18.63
N ARG A 193 -5.68 13.23 18.03
CA ARG A 193 -6.64 13.36 16.92
C ARG A 193 -6.26 12.44 15.75
N ILE A 194 -5.02 12.52 15.26
CA ILE A 194 -4.51 11.71 14.14
C ILE A 194 -4.55 10.23 14.50
N VAL A 195 -4.08 9.87 15.71
CA VAL A 195 -4.04 8.48 16.17
C VAL A 195 -5.44 7.86 16.22
N VAL A 196 -6.40 8.54 16.85
CA VAL A 196 -7.77 8.03 16.99
C VAL A 196 -8.51 8.00 15.65
N HIS A 197 -8.38 9.05 14.82
CA HIS A 197 -9.03 9.09 13.51
C HIS A 197 -8.44 8.06 12.54
N GLY A 198 -7.12 7.84 12.56
CA GLY A 198 -6.47 6.82 11.74
C GLY A 198 -6.88 5.40 12.15
N LEU A 199 -6.94 5.11 13.46
CA LEU A 199 -7.47 3.83 13.95
C LEU A 199 -8.96 3.64 13.64
N PHE A 200 -9.75 4.72 13.72
CA PHE A 200 -11.15 4.69 13.31
C PHE A 200 -11.30 4.42 11.82
N LEU A 201 -10.49 5.07 10.98
CA LEU A 201 -10.50 4.84 9.54
C LEU A 201 -10.05 3.42 9.19
N GLN A 202 -9.02 2.90 9.86
CA GLN A 202 -8.62 1.49 9.76
C GLN A 202 -9.79 0.55 10.10
N PHE A 203 -10.50 0.81 11.21
CA PHE A 203 -11.67 0.04 11.63
C PHE A 203 -12.82 0.13 10.63
N MET A 204 -13.16 1.33 10.15
CA MET A 204 -14.22 1.56 9.15
C MET A 204 -13.91 0.90 7.82
N LEU A 205 -12.66 1.00 7.33
CA LEU A 205 -12.24 0.30 6.12
C LEU A 205 -12.31 -1.22 6.31
N GLY A 206 -11.99 -1.73 7.51
CA GLY A 206 -12.23 -3.13 7.85
C GLY A 206 -13.69 -3.54 7.66
N ILE A 207 -14.65 -2.71 8.06
CA ILE A 207 -16.09 -3.01 7.84
C ILE A 207 -16.43 -2.93 6.35
N VAL A 208 -16.02 -1.86 5.68
CA VAL A 208 -16.30 -1.63 4.24
C VAL A 208 -15.74 -2.76 3.38
N VAL A 209 -14.57 -3.29 3.71
CA VAL A 209 -13.93 -4.33 2.89
C VAL A 209 -14.23 -5.73 3.42
N ILE A 210 -14.55 -5.97 4.69
CA ILE A 210 -14.93 -7.33 5.13
C ILE A 210 -16.42 -7.59 4.92
N ARG A 211 -17.30 -6.63 5.20
CA ARG A 211 -18.76 -6.82 5.22
C ARG A 211 -19.48 -6.43 3.95
N TRP A 212 -18.93 -5.51 3.14
CA TRP A 212 -19.60 -5.05 1.93
C TRP A 212 -18.99 -5.72 0.70
N ASP A 213 -19.77 -6.60 0.06
CA ASP A 213 -19.34 -7.39 -1.10
C ASP A 213 -18.78 -6.53 -2.23
N ARG A 214 -19.46 -5.42 -2.56
CA ARG A 214 -18.97 -4.50 -3.60
C ARG A 214 -17.69 -3.80 -3.19
N GLY A 215 -17.49 -3.54 -1.89
CA GLY A 215 -16.23 -3.03 -1.36
C GLY A 215 -15.09 -4.01 -1.62
N ARG A 216 -15.30 -5.32 -1.33
CA ARG A 216 -14.33 -6.40 -1.65
C ARG A 216 -13.97 -6.42 -3.12
N GLU A 217 -14.97 -6.43 -3.99
CA GLU A 217 -14.79 -6.52 -5.44
C GLU A 217 -14.00 -5.33 -6.01
N VAL A 218 -14.24 -4.11 -5.50
CA VAL A 218 -13.53 -2.89 -5.97
C VAL A 218 -12.04 -2.96 -5.65
N PHE A 219 -11.68 -3.31 -4.40
CA PHE A 219 -10.27 -3.40 -4.03
C PHE A 219 -9.59 -4.64 -4.63
N ALA A 220 -10.32 -5.75 -4.78
CA ALA A 220 -9.83 -6.92 -5.52
C ALA A 220 -9.44 -6.55 -6.94
N CYS A 221 -10.33 -5.83 -7.63
CA CYS A 221 -10.06 -5.35 -8.97
C CYS A 221 -8.80 -4.46 -9.05
N ALA A 222 -8.68 -3.49 -8.12
CA ALA A 222 -7.52 -2.62 -8.08
C ALA A 222 -6.21 -3.40 -7.86
N GLY A 223 -6.23 -4.40 -6.97
CA GLY A 223 -5.12 -5.32 -6.75
C GLY A 223 -4.73 -6.11 -8.01
N ASP A 224 -5.71 -6.69 -8.70
CA ASP A 224 -5.48 -7.45 -9.93
C ASP A 224 -4.87 -6.59 -11.04
N LYS A 225 -5.31 -5.33 -11.17
CA LYS A 225 -4.72 -4.37 -12.13
C LYS A 225 -3.29 -4.01 -11.79
N ALA A 226 -2.99 -3.80 -10.50
CA ALA A 226 -1.62 -3.57 -10.05
C ALA A 226 -0.74 -4.79 -10.38
N ALA A 227 -1.20 -6.00 -10.08
CA ALA A 227 -0.47 -7.23 -10.40
C ALA A 227 -0.21 -7.39 -11.91
N ILE A 228 -1.20 -7.13 -12.77
CA ILE A 228 -1.02 -7.11 -14.24
C ILE A 228 0.01 -6.07 -14.64
N PHE A 229 -0.05 -4.85 -14.08
CA PHE A 229 0.89 -3.80 -14.40
C PHE A 229 2.34 -4.20 -14.08
N PHE A 230 2.58 -4.81 -12.92
CA PHE A 230 3.91 -5.32 -12.56
C PHE A 230 4.32 -6.58 -13.33
N SER A 231 3.36 -7.36 -13.84
CA SER A 231 3.68 -8.53 -14.67
C SER A 231 4.44 -8.16 -15.95
N TYR A 232 4.32 -6.92 -16.44
CA TYR A 232 5.10 -6.46 -17.59
C TYR A 232 6.60 -6.36 -17.29
N ALA A 233 7.00 -6.18 -16.02
CA ALA A 233 8.41 -6.22 -15.64
C ALA A 233 9.02 -7.61 -15.89
N ARG A 234 8.19 -8.67 -15.87
CA ARG A 234 8.60 -10.04 -16.15
C ARG A 234 9.13 -10.20 -17.57
N GLU A 235 8.55 -9.52 -18.56
CA GLU A 235 9.03 -9.59 -19.95
C GLU A 235 10.48 -9.10 -20.07
N GLY A 236 10.80 -7.98 -19.39
CA GLY A 236 12.17 -7.49 -19.29
C GLY A 236 13.09 -8.46 -18.54
N ALA A 237 12.61 -9.04 -17.44
CA ALA A 237 13.37 -10.02 -16.66
C ALA A 237 13.66 -11.30 -17.45
N LEU A 238 12.68 -11.83 -18.19
CA LEU A 238 12.81 -13.03 -19.03
C LEU A 238 13.86 -12.82 -20.12
N PHE A 239 13.87 -11.64 -20.74
CA PHE A 239 14.86 -11.30 -21.75
C PHE A 239 16.29 -11.21 -21.17
N VAL A 240 16.46 -10.58 -20.01
CA VAL A 240 17.79 -10.32 -19.42
C VAL A 240 18.35 -11.53 -18.67
N TYR A 241 17.52 -12.22 -17.90
CA TYR A 241 17.93 -13.30 -16.99
C TYR A 241 17.61 -14.71 -17.52
N GLY A 242 16.80 -14.82 -18.58
CA GLY A 242 16.37 -16.09 -19.14
C GLY A 242 15.17 -16.71 -18.42
N GLU A 243 14.51 -17.66 -19.10
CA GLU A 243 13.26 -18.27 -18.62
C GLU A 243 13.43 -19.05 -17.31
N THR A 244 14.49 -19.85 -17.17
CA THR A 244 14.68 -20.73 -16.01
C THR A 244 14.71 -19.93 -14.70
N ILE A 245 15.53 -18.89 -14.62
CA ILE A 245 15.70 -18.10 -13.39
C ILE A 245 14.40 -17.39 -12.99
N VAL A 246 13.67 -16.87 -13.97
CA VAL A 246 12.44 -16.09 -13.72
C VAL A 246 11.23 -16.99 -13.43
N ASN A 247 11.11 -18.12 -14.13
CA ASN A 247 10.03 -19.08 -13.92
C ASN A 247 10.16 -19.81 -12.58
N ASP A 248 11.37 -20.01 -12.08
CA ASP A 248 11.63 -20.56 -10.74
C ASP A 248 11.43 -19.51 -9.63
N PHE A 249 10.95 -18.31 -9.96
CA PHE A 249 10.68 -17.20 -9.03
C PHE A 249 11.88 -16.85 -8.13
N VAL A 250 13.11 -16.92 -8.68
CA VAL A 250 14.30 -16.54 -7.92
C VAL A 250 14.19 -15.05 -7.53
N PHE A 251 14.07 -14.78 -6.22
CA PHE A 251 13.71 -13.47 -5.67
C PHE A 251 14.47 -12.30 -6.30
N ALA A 252 15.80 -12.40 -6.37
CA ALA A 252 16.65 -11.32 -6.85
C ALA A 252 16.46 -10.96 -8.34
N PHE A 253 15.96 -11.89 -9.14
CA PHE A 253 15.84 -11.72 -10.59
C PHE A 253 14.39 -11.58 -11.06
N ALA A 254 13.46 -12.30 -10.44
CA ALA A 254 12.05 -12.25 -10.79
C ALA A 254 11.32 -11.09 -10.10
N ILE A 255 11.54 -10.89 -8.79
CA ILE A 255 10.78 -9.92 -7.99
C ILE A 255 11.41 -8.53 -8.10
N LEU A 256 12.73 -8.42 -7.94
CA LEU A 256 13.42 -7.12 -7.98
C LEU A 256 13.43 -6.46 -9.37
N ALA A 257 13.17 -7.21 -10.45
CA ALA A 257 12.96 -6.64 -11.78
C ALA A 257 11.80 -5.62 -11.83
N GLY A 258 10.79 -5.81 -10.98
CA GLY A 258 9.67 -4.86 -10.83
C GLY A 258 10.12 -3.46 -10.45
N ILE A 259 11.20 -3.33 -9.66
CA ILE A 259 11.74 -2.04 -9.20
C ILE A 259 12.31 -1.24 -10.37
N PHE A 260 13.01 -1.89 -11.31
CA PHE A 260 13.51 -1.21 -12.50
C PHE A 260 12.37 -0.64 -13.34
N PHE A 261 11.38 -1.47 -13.64
CA PHE A 261 10.21 -1.06 -14.43
C PHE A 261 9.44 0.08 -13.74
N PHE A 262 9.16 -0.07 -12.44
CA PHE A 262 8.43 0.94 -11.69
C PHE A 262 9.19 2.26 -11.58
N SER A 263 10.50 2.21 -11.32
CA SER A 263 11.34 3.40 -11.27
C SER A 263 11.30 4.19 -12.59
N VAL A 264 11.43 3.51 -13.73
CA VAL A 264 11.30 4.13 -15.07
C VAL A 264 9.95 4.81 -15.24
N ILE A 265 8.85 4.12 -14.91
CA ILE A 265 7.50 4.68 -15.04
C ILE A 265 7.33 5.88 -14.10
N THR A 266 7.76 5.79 -12.85
CA THR A 266 7.64 6.91 -11.90
C THR A 266 8.45 8.12 -12.33
N SER A 267 9.68 7.95 -12.83
CA SER A 267 10.47 9.05 -13.41
C SER A 267 9.78 9.67 -14.62
N CYS A 268 9.22 8.85 -15.52
CA CYS A 268 8.43 9.35 -16.66
C CYS A 268 7.20 10.14 -16.19
N LEU A 269 6.44 9.63 -15.22
CA LEU A 269 5.26 10.30 -14.68
C LEU A 269 5.61 11.59 -13.94
N PHE A 270 6.78 11.64 -13.29
CA PHE A 270 7.31 12.82 -12.64
C PHE A 270 7.71 13.89 -13.67
N TYR A 271 8.41 13.50 -14.74
CA TYR A 271 8.70 14.37 -15.89
C TYR A 271 7.44 14.93 -16.54
N LEU A 272 6.39 14.11 -16.68
CA LEU A 272 5.11 14.52 -17.25
C LEU A 272 4.23 15.38 -16.33
N GLY A 273 4.63 15.61 -15.07
CA GLY A 273 3.84 16.39 -14.12
C GLY A 273 2.68 15.63 -13.45
N VAL A 274 2.56 14.32 -13.71
CA VAL A 274 1.41 13.50 -13.25
C VAL A 274 1.52 13.22 -11.75
N ILE A 275 2.73 12.97 -11.25
CA ILE A 275 2.96 12.74 -9.81
C ILE A 275 2.61 13.99 -9.01
N GLN A 276 3.04 15.17 -9.48
CA GLN A 276 2.76 16.47 -8.85
C GLN A 276 1.24 16.73 -8.79
N PHE A 277 0.50 16.35 -9.84
CA PHE A 277 -0.96 16.40 -9.82
C PHE A 277 -1.55 15.51 -8.72
N PHE A 278 -1.12 14.25 -8.62
CA PHE A 278 -1.62 13.34 -7.60
C PHE A 278 -1.26 13.82 -6.18
N LEU A 279 -0.03 14.29 -5.97
CA LEU A 279 0.42 14.85 -4.69
C LEU A 279 -0.47 16.03 -4.27
N GLY A 280 -0.82 16.93 -5.19
CA GLY A 280 -1.73 18.05 -4.89
C GLY A 280 -3.15 17.61 -4.51
N VAL A 281 -3.73 16.64 -5.22
CA VAL A 281 -5.11 16.17 -4.96
C VAL A 281 -5.19 15.37 -3.66
N PHE A 282 -4.32 14.37 -3.50
CA PHE A 282 -4.32 13.52 -2.31
C PHE A 282 -3.82 14.26 -1.08
N GLY A 283 -2.89 15.20 -1.24
CA GLY A 283 -2.44 16.07 -0.16
C GLY A 283 -3.59 16.84 0.48
N TRP A 284 -4.43 17.48 -0.33
CA TRP A 284 -5.63 18.17 0.14
C TRP A 284 -6.62 17.22 0.84
N LEU A 285 -6.94 16.09 0.20
CA LEU A 285 -7.93 15.14 0.72
C LEU A 285 -7.50 14.53 2.07
N LEU A 286 -6.24 14.10 2.17
CA LEU A 286 -5.72 13.39 3.34
C LEU A 286 -5.42 14.36 4.50
N GLN A 287 -4.96 15.58 4.20
CA GLN A 287 -4.81 16.63 5.22
C GLN A 287 -6.17 17.01 5.84
N ALA A 288 -7.25 17.08 5.04
CA ALA A 288 -8.58 17.37 5.54
C ALA A 288 -9.14 16.25 6.45
N MET A 289 -8.93 14.98 6.08
CA MET A 289 -9.48 13.84 6.83
C MET A 289 -8.65 13.47 8.06
N ILE A 290 -7.33 13.38 7.92
CA ILE A 290 -6.43 12.81 8.93
C ILE A 290 -5.60 13.91 9.61
N GLY A 291 -5.15 14.92 8.85
CA GLY A 291 -4.30 16.00 9.36
C GLY A 291 -2.79 15.69 9.31
N THR A 292 -2.41 14.67 8.55
CA THR A 292 -1.03 14.29 8.21
C THR A 292 -0.52 15.09 7.00
N THR A 293 0.79 15.04 6.76
CA THR A 293 1.43 15.77 5.65
C THR A 293 1.23 15.06 4.31
N VAL A 294 1.46 15.75 3.20
CA VAL A 294 1.15 15.22 1.85
C VAL A 294 2.01 14.01 1.54
N CYS A 295 3.32 14.09 1.78
CA CYS A 295 4.26 13.02 1.43
C CYS A 295 3.99 11.73 2.21
N GLU A 296 3.80 11.80 3.53
CA GLU A 296 3.53 10.59 4.32
C GLU A 296 2.17 9.97 4.00
N SER A 297 1.17 10.80 3.70
CA SER A 297 -0.18 10.33 3.38
C SER A 297 -0.25 9.70 2.00
N VAL A 298 0.39 10.30 1.00
CA VAL A 298 0.46 9.75 -0.36
C VAL A 298 1.30 8.47 -0.37
N ASN A 299 2.43 8.44 0.35
CA ASN A 299 3.20 7.21 0.51
C ASN A 299 2.35 6.11 1.16
N ALA A 300 1.58 6.42 2.20
CA ALA A 300 0.71 5.47 2.86
C ALA A 300 -0.41 4.93 1.95
N ALA A 301 -1.04 5.80 1.16
CA ALA A 301 -2.03 5.40 0.17
C ALA A 301 -1.42 4.55 -0.95
N ALA A 302 -0.22 4.90 -1.40
CA ALA A 302 0.49 4.17 -2.44
C ALA A 302 0.93 2.76 -1.98
N ASN A 303 1.36 2.63 -0.73
CA ASN A 303 1.73 1.35 -0.10
C ASN A 303 0.58 0.34 0.01
N ILE A 304 -0.66 0.71 -0.27
CA ILE A 304 -1.77 -0.23 -0.41
C ILE A 304 -1.52 -1.20 -1.58
N PHE A 305 -0.91 -0.69 -2.66
CA PHE A 305 -0.71 -1.44 -3.91
C PHE A 305 0.77 -1.64 -4.24
N LEU A 306 1.62 -0.69 -3.86
CA LEU A 306 3.06 -0.69 -4.10
C LEU A 306 3.83 -1.27 -2.91
N SER A 307 5.05 -1.71 -3.19
CA SER A 307 5.98 -2.17 -2.15
C SER A 307 6.61 -1.04 -1.35
N MET A 308 7.14 -1.36 -0.17
CA MET A 308 7.89 -0.44 0.70
C MET A 308 9.10 0.24 0.04
N SER A 309 9.69 -0.38 -0.99
CA SER A 309 10.80 0.20 -1.78
C SER A 309 10.32 1.05 -2.95
N GLU A 310 9.06 0.86 -3.37
CA GLU A 310 8.46 1.49 -4.55
C GLU A 310 7.66 2.73 -4.16
N SER A 311 6.89 2.66 -3.07
CA SER A 311 6.08 3.79 -2.61
C SER A 311 6.90 5.07 -2.39
N PRO A 312 8.14 5.05 -1.85
CA PRO A 312 8.91 6.28 -1.65
C PRO A 312 9.38 6.89 -2.98
N LEU A 313 9.44 6.13 -4.08
CA LEU A 313 9.81 6.66 -5.39
C LEU A 313 8.85 7.76 -5.87
N LEU A 314 7.57 7.68 -5.47
CA LEU A 314 6.56 8.70 -5.80
C LEU A 314 6.84 10.05 -5.14
N ILE A 315 7.62 10.06 -4.05
CA ILE A 315 7.95 11.25 -3.28
C ILE A 315 9.46 11.46 -3.21
N ARG A 316 10.24 10.78 -4.07
CA ARG A 316 11.71 10.77 -4.05
C ARG A 316 12.35 12.15 -3.87
N PRO A 317 11.94 13.20 -4.60
CA PRO A 317 12.59 14.52 -4.48
C PRO A 317 12.44 15.12 -3.08
N TYR A 318 11.35 14.80 -2.39
CA TYR A 318 11.02 15.36 -1.08
C TYR A 318 11.69 14.62 0.08
N ILE A 319 12.20 13.40 -0.10
CA ILE A 319 12.70 12.55 1.01
C ILE A 319 13.83 13.24 1.80
N SER A 320 14.67 14.02 1.12
CA SER A 320 15.75 14.79 1.74
C SER A 320 15.23 15.92 2.66
N ARG A 321 14.01 16.42 2.42
CA ARG A 321 13.37 17.55 3.13
C ARG A 321 12.38 17.14 4.22
N LEU A 322 12.08 15.84 4.34
CA LEU A 322 11.13 15.33 5.32
C LEU A 322 11.61 15.50 6.77
N THR A 323 10.71 15.68 7.71
CA THR A 323 11.04 15.59 9.14
C THR A 323 11.32 14.13 9.54
N ARG A 324 11.87 13.93 10.74
CA ARG A 324 12.10 12.57 11.29
C ARG A 324 10.80 11.81 11.52
N SER A 325 9.72 12.49 11.89
CA SER A 325 8.40 11.87 12.09
C SER A 325 7.78 11.43 10.75
N GLU A 326 7.94 12.22 9.71
CA GLU A 326 7.50 11.87 8.35
C GLU A 326 8.28 10.66 7.80
N LEU A 327 9.62 10.67 7.93
CA LEU A 327 10.45 9.52 7.56
C LEU A 327 10.07 8.26 8.34
N HIS A 328 9.85 8.39 9.66
CA HIS A 328 9.39 7.28 10.48
C HIS A 328 8.04 6.74 9.97
N THR A 329 7.09 7.62 9.64
CA THR A 329 5.76 7.22 9.16
C THR A 329 5.81 6.54 7.79
N ILE A 330 6.67 7.00 6.88
CA ILE A 330 6.96 6.30 5.62
C ILE A 330 7.50 4.89 5.89
N CYS A 331 8.42 4.76 6.84
CA CYS A 331 8.94 3.46 7.23
C CYS A 331 7.85 2.54 7.80
N VAL A 332 7.04 3.04 8.74
CA VAL A 332 5.93 2.28 9.34
C VAL A 332 4.96 1.81 8.27
N SER A 333 4.63 2.68 7.32
CA SER A 333 3.75 2.35 6.21
C SER A 333 4.30 1.21 5.36
N GLY A 334 5.59 1.24 5.02
CA GLY A 334 6.21 0.18 4.23
C GLY A 334 6.20 -1.18 4.93
N TYR A 335 6.39 -1.21 6.25
CA TYR A 335 6.35 -2.45 7.02
C TYR A 335 4.94 -2.97 7.30
N ALA A 336 3.94 -2.09 7.28
CA ALA A 336 2.56 -2.38 7.63
C ALA A 336 1.73 -3.02 6.50
N THR A 337 2.21 -2.95 5.26
CA THR A 337 1.49 -3.45 4.09
C THR A 337 2.33 -4.45 3.29
N VAL A 338 1.70 -5.11 2.32
CA VAL A 338 2.37 -5.94 1.33
C VAL A 338 2.10 -5.40 -0.07
N ALA A 339 3.02 -5.64 -0.98
CA ALA A 339 2.91 -5.23 -2.37
C ALA A 339 1.91 -6.11 -3.14
N GLY A 340 1.23 -5.53 -4.12
CA GLY A 340 0.38 -6.29 -5.04
C GLY A 340 1.16 -7.35 -5.86
N THR A 341 2.46 -7.15 -6.06
CA THR A 341 3.34 -8.05 -6.81
C THR A 341 3.52 -9.43 -6.19
N VAL A 342 3.56 -9.49 -4.86
CA VAL A 342 3.79 -10.72 -4.08
C VAL A 342 2.48 -11.36 -3.61
N LEU A 343 1.35 -10.64 -3.76
CA LEU A 343 0.03 -11.08 -3.36
C LEU A 343 -0.33 -12.46 -3.95
N GLY A 344 -0.02 -12.67 -5.23
CA GLY A 344 -0.28 -13.94 -5.93
C GLY A 344 0.44 -15.14 -5.32
N ALA A 345 1.65 -14.94 -4.76
CA ALA A 345 2.39 -16.00 -4.10
C ALA A 345 1.76 -16.38 -2.75
N TYR A 346 1.27 -15.41 -1.98
CA TYR A 346 0.56 -15.73 -0.73
C TYR A 346 -0.76 -16.46 -1.00
N ILE A 347 -1.47 -16.06 -2.06
CA ILE A 347 -2.69 -16.74 -2.50
C ILE A 347 -2.40 -18.18 -2.93
N SER A 348 -1.28 -18.44 -3.62
CA SER A 348 -0.90 -19.81 -4.00
C SER A 348 -0.53 -20.69 -2.80
N PHE A 349 -0.09 -20.10 -1.69
CA PHE A 349 0.06 -20.81 -0.41
C PHE A 349 -1.27 -21.06 0.32
N GLY A 350 -2.38 -20.52 -0.15
CA GLY A 350 -3.71 -20.72 0.44
C GLY A 350 -4.23 -19.55 1.26
N ALA A 351 -3.56 -18.39 1.24
CA ALA A 351 -4.09 -17.18 1.86
C ALA A 351 -5.29 -16.64 1.07
N SER A 352 -6.28 -16.10 1.76
CA SER A 352 -7.45 -15.49 1.12
C SER A 352 -7.06 -14.15 0.47
N ALA A 353 -7.24 -14.06 -0.85
CA ALA A 353 -7.02 -12.82 -1.62
C ALA A 353 -7.81 -11.64 -1.03
N ALA A 354 -9.07 -11.87 -0.65
CA ALA A 354 -9.92 -10.85 -0.05
C ALA A 354 -9.32 -10.34 1.28
N HIS A 355 -8.84 -11.23 2.14
CA HIS A 355 -8.23 -10.85 3.42
C HIS A 355 -6.93 -10.06 3.22
N LEU A 356 -6.06 -10.49 2.31
CA LEU A 356 -4.80 -9.81 2.03
C LEU A 356 -5.01 -8.37 1.52
N ILE A 357 -5.93 -8.21 0.58
CA ILE A 357 -6.26 -6.90 0.01
C ILE A 357 -6.87 -5.99 1.08
N THR A 358 -7.78 -6.55 1.90
CA THR A 358 -8.35 -5.82 3.04
C THR A 358 -7.27 -5.37 4.02
N ALA A 359 -6.33 -6.26 4.34
CA ALA A 359 -5.24 -5.97 5.27
C ALA A 359 -4.33 -4.84 4.75
N SER A 360 -3.97 -4.85 3.46
CA SER A 360 -3.20 -3.76 2.84
C SER A 360 -3.94 -2.41 2.89
N VAL A 361 -5.24 -2.40 2.58
CA VAL A 361 -6.08 -1.18 2.63
C VAL A 361 -6.18 -0.63 4.05
N MET A 362 -6.37 -1.50 5.04
CA MET A 362 -6.40 -1.14 6.46
C MET A 362 -5.04 -0.66 6.97
N GLY A 363 -3.94 -1.18 6.40
CA GLY A 363 -2.59 -0.83 6.79
C GLY A 363 -2.24 0.64 6.55
N ALA A 364 -2.80 1.28 5.52
CA ALA A 364 -2.55 2.70 5.23
C ALA A 364 -2.93 3.65 6.40
N PRO A 365 -4.20 3.75 6.84
CA PRO A 365 -4.54 4.62 7.97
C PRO A 365 -3.99 4.12 9.31
N GLY A 366 -3.83 2.81 9.48
CA GLY A 366 -3.17 2.25 10.66
C GLY A 366 -1.71 2.70 10.79
N SER A 367 -0.98 2.74 9.67
CA SER A 367 0.42 3.19 9.64
C SER A 367 0.57 4.67 9.96
N LEU A 368 -0.35 5.52 9.50
CA LEU A 368 -0.39 6.94 9.87
C LEU A 368 -0.66 7.11 11.37
N ALA A 369 -1.59 6.34 11.94
CA ALA A 369 -1.91 6.39 13.36
C ALA A 369 -0.73 5.94 14.23
N PHE A 370 -0.18 4.75 13.99
CA PHE A 370 0.92 4.22 14.79
C PHE A 370 2.25 4.93 14.49
N GLY A 371 2.47 5.41 13.26
CA GLY A 371 3.60 6.25 12.89
C GLY A 371 3.68 7.50 13.77
N LYS A 372 2.57 8.24 13.87
CA LYS A 372 2.48 9.44 14.73
C LYS A 372 2.35 9.14 16.22
N LEU A 373 1.98 7.93 16.62
CA LEU A 373 1.98 7.52 18.03
C LEU A 373 3.41 7.25 18.52
N PHE A 374 4.19 6.47 17.78
CA PHE A 374 5.56 6.09 18.14
C PHE A 374 6.56 7.24 17.92
N TYR A 375 6.38 8.02 16.85
CA TYR A 375 7.24 9.15 16.55
C TYR A 375 6.39 10.38 16.17
N PRO A 376 5.85 11.12 17.16
CA PRO A 376 5.05 12.31 16.92
C PRO A 376 5.81 13.42 16.20
N GLU A 377 5.08 14.27 15.48
CA GLU A 377 5.65 15.44 14.79
C GLU A 377 6.05 16.51 15.81
N THR A 378 7.32 16.91 15.80
CA THR A 378 7.86 17.99 16.65
C THR A 378 8.49 19.12 15.84
N GLU A 379 8.73 18.88 14.55
CA GLU A 379 9.37 19.81 13.62
C GLU A 379 8.32 20.46 12.71
N GLU A 380 8.65 21.58 12.10
CA GLU A 380 7.80 22.17 11.09
C GLU A 380 8.04 21.48 9.74
N SER A 381 7.04 20.70 9.30
CA SER A 381 7.09 20.03 7.99
C SER A 381 7.05 21.02 6.83
N GLN A 382 7.92 20.77 5.84
CA GLN A 382 7.97 21.47 4.55
C GLN A 382 7.06 20.82 3.49
N THR A 383 6.31 19.78 3.84
CA THR A 383 5.50 18.98 2.90
C THR A 383 4.03 18.93 3.27
N LYS A 384 3.54 19.95 3.98
CA LYS A 384 2.09 20.14 4.19
C LYS A 384 1.45 20.64 2.91
N ALA A 385 0.13 20.47 2.77
CA ALA A 385 -0.57 20.85 1.53
C ALA A 385 -0.49 22.35 1.22
N ASP A 386 -0.31 23.18 2.23
CA ASP A 386 -0.17 24.63 2.15
C ASP A 386 1.23 25.12 1.79
N ASN A 387 2.28 24.28 1.96
CA ASN A 387 3.67 24.71 1.77
C ASN A 387 4.52 23.76 0.89
N ILE A 388 3.95 22.67 0.37
CA ILE A 388 4.67 21.76 -0.51
C ILE A 388 4.96 22.44 -1.86
N GLU A 389 6.24 22.66 -2.14
CA GLU A 389 6.71 23.15 -3.44
C GLU A 389 6.71 22.00 -4.43
N LEU A 390 5.89 22.07 -5.49
CA LEU A 390 5.87 21.02 -6.50
C LEU A 390 7.11 21.10 -7.38
N GLU A 391 8.10 20.24 -7.11
CA GLU A 391 9.34 20.17 -7.89
C GLU A 391 9.06 19.69 -9.32
N ALA A 392 9.66 20.39 -10.28
CA ALA A 392 9.70 19.97 -11.68
C ALA A 392 10.84 18.95 -11.88
N SER A 393 10.70 18.08 -12.87
CA SER A 393 11.81 17.21 -13.29
C SER A 393 12.94 18.05 -13.88
N GLU A 394 14.17 17.73 -13.50
CA GLU A 394 15.39 18.28 -14.10
C GLU A 394 15.77 17.57 -15.41
N ASP A 395 15.13 16.45 -15.74
CA ASP A 395 15.43 15.66 -16.93
C ASP A 395 15.02 16.45 -18.19
N GLU A 396 15.83 16.41 -19.25
CA GLU A 396 15.56 17.22 -20.45
C GLU A 396 14.47 16.61 -21.35
N THR A 397 14.40 15.28 -21.39
CA THR A 397 13.48 14.53 -22.25
C THR A 397 12.82 13.38 -21.50
N LEU A 398 11.68 12.91 -22.00
CA LEU A 398 11.02 11.72 -21.46
C LEU A 398 11.93 10.48 -21.50
N LEU A 399 12.76 10.35 -22.54
CA LEU A 399 13.70 9.24 -22.65
C LEU A 399 14.85 9.36 -21.63
N ASP A 400 15.31 10.57 -21.38
CA ASP A 400 16.30 10.87 -20.35
C ASP A 400 15.75 10.53 -18.95
N ALA A 401 14.53 10.97 -18.64
CA ALA A 401 13.83 10.60 -17.41
C ALA A 401 13.69 9.08 -17.25
N ALA A 402 13.38 8.37 -18.35
CA ALA A 402 13.32 6.91 -18.33
C ALA A 402 14.70 6.27 -18.05
N ALA A 403 15.76 6.71 -18.72
CA ALA A 403 17.11 6.20 -18.53
C ALA A 403 17.65 6.48 -17.12
N SER A 404 17.44 7.70 -16.62
CA SER A 404 17.73 8.12 -15.26
C SER A 404 16.98 7.25 -14.24
N GLY A 405 15.68 7.02 -14.46
CA GLY A 405 14.87 6.13 -13.62
C GLY A 405 15.43 4.71 -13.52
N ALA A 406 15.84 4.11 -14.65
CA ALA A 406 16.47 2.80 -14.68
C ALA A 406 17.83 2.77 -13.96
N ALA A 407 18.69 3.77 -14.18
CA ALA A 407 20.00 3.85 -13.56
C ALA A 407 19.92 3.99 -12.03
N ASN A 408 18.99 4.83 -11.55
CA ASN A 408 18.75 5.01 -10.12
C ASN A 408 18.25 3.74 -9.43
N ALA A 409 17.43 2.93 -10.12
CA ALA A 409 16.95 1.65 -9.59
C ALA A 409 18.08 0.65 -9.34
N MET A 410 19.19 0.72 -10.08
CA MET A 410 20.33 -0.19 -9.91
C MET A 410 20.90 -0.14 -8.49
N MET A 411 21.12 1.06 -7.96
CA MET A 411 21.65 1.25 -6.61
C MET A 411 20.67 0.79 -5.54
N ILE A 412 19.36 0.99 -5.77
CA ILE A 412 18.31 0.50 -4.89
C ILE A 412 18.33 -1.03 -4.85
N VAL A 413 18.29 -1.70 -6.00
CA VAL A 413 18.29 -3.16 -6.11
C VAL A 413 19.55 -3.77 -5.48
N LEU A 414 20.72 -3.19 -5.72
CA LEU A 414 21.98 -3.65 -5.10
C LEU A 414 21.95 -3.51 -3.57
N GLY A 415 21.42 -2.39 -3.06
CA GLY A 415 21.24 -2.17 -1.63
C GLY A 415 20.25 -3.18 -1.00
N ILE A 416 19.21 -3.55 -1.72
CA ILE A 416 18.22 -4.56 -1.29
C ILE A 416 18.87 -5.94 -1.19
N VAL A 417 19.51 -6.41 -2.27
CA VAL A 417 20.14 -7.74 -2.33
C VAL A 417 21.19 -7.90 -1.23
N SER A 418 22.08 -6.90 -1.07
CA SER A 418 23.16 -6.95 -0.09
C SER A 418 22.65 -7.05 1.35
N ASN A 419 21.65 -6.24 1.72
CA ASN A 419 21.11 -6.26 3.06
C ASN A 419 20.32 -7.54 3.37
N ILE A 420 19.52 -8.07 2.43
CA ILE A 420 18.78 -9.32 2.63
C ILE A 420 19.74 -10.48 2.95
N ILE A 421 20.80 -10.64 2.13
CA ILE A 421 21.80 -11.69 2.35
C ILE A 421 22.42 -11.56 3.74
N ALA A 422 22.80 -10.34 4.14
CA ALA A 422 23.41 -10.08 5.44
C ALA A 422 22.47 -10.40 6.61
N PHE A 423 21.23 -9.90 6.60
CA PHE A 423 20.29 -10.07 7.71
C PHE A 423 19.79 -11.51 7.84
N ILE A 424 19.45 -12.19 6.74
CA ILE A 424 19.00 -13.59 6.80
C ILE A 424 20.13 -14.49 7.33
N SER A 425 21.37 -14.28 6.86
CA SER A 425 22.53 -15.02 7.36
C SER A 425 22.77 -14.79 8.85
N MET A 426 22.57 -13.55 9.33
CA MET A 426 22.70 -13.21 10.75
C MET A 426 21.66 -13.94 11.61
N ILE A 427 20.41 -14.04 11.14
CA ILE A 427 19.35 -14.74 11.86
C ILE A 427 19.61 -16.25 11.90
N ALA A 428 20.06 -16.83 10.79
CA ALA A 428 20.47 -18.24 10.76
C ALA A 428 21.60 -18.52 11.76
N PHE A 429 22.58 -17.62 11.85
CA PHE A 429 23.63 -17.69 12.87
C PHE A 429 23.07 -17.63 14.30
N PHE A 430 22.14 -16.72 14.60
CA PHE A 430 21.52 -16.67 15.93
C PHE A 430 20.70 -17.91 16.27
N ASN A 431 19.97 -18.48 15.30
CA ASN A 431 19.26 -19.75 15.50
C ASN A 431 20.25 -20.85 15.94
N ALA A 432 21.37 -21.00 15.22
CA ALA A 432 22.39 -22.00 15.52
C ALA A 432 23.07 -21.78 16.89
N VAL A 433 23.34 -20.51 17.26
CA VAL A 433 23.91 -20.18 18.58
C VAL A 433 22.95 -20.53 19.72
N VAL A 434 21.65 -20.27 19.54
CA VAL A 434 20.63 -20.62 20.54
C VAL A 434 20.51 -22.14 20.66
N GLU A 435 20.38 -22.84 19.55
CA GLU A 435 20.29 -24.31 19.52
C GLU A 435 21.50 -24.95 20.24
N TRP A 436 22.73 -24.57 19.86
CA TRP A 436 23.95 -25.01 20.51
C TRP A 436 23.97 -24.74 22.03
N SER A 437 23.43 -23.61 22.47
CA SER A 437 23.40 -23.23 23.89
C SER A 437 22.42 -24.10 24.70
N PHE A 438 21.29 -24.48 24.12
CA PHE A 438 20.30 -25.34 24.78
C PHE A 438 20.69 -26.82 24.75
N GLU A 439 21.32 -27.28 23.67
CA GLU A 439 21.94 -28.60 23.62
C GLU A 439 22.96 -28.79 24.75
N LEU A 440 23.77 -27.76 25.04
CA LEU A 440 24.71 -27.79 26.16
C LEU A 440 24.01 -27.90 27.53
N ALA A 441 22.78 -27.40 27.64
CA ALA A 441 21.93 -27.54 28.83
C ALA A 441 21.15 -28.87 28.88
N GLY A 442 21.35 -29.77 27.92
CA GLY A 442 20.67 -31.06 27.81
C GLY A 442 19.21 -30.94 27.34
N VAL A 443 18.87 -29.85 26.64
CA VAL A 443 17.53 -29.63 26.07
C VAL A 443 17.66 -29.54 24.56
N ASP A 444 17.24 -30.59 23.87
CA ASP A 444 17.31 -30.66 22.40
C ASP A 444 16.13 -29.92 21.73
N GLU A 445 16.28 -29.60 20.44
CA GLU A 445 15.23 -29.04 19.56
C GLU A 445 14.71 -27.64 19.96
N VAL A 446 15.46 -26.88 20.76
CA VAL A 446 15.09 -25.49 21.10
C VAL A 446 15.70 -24.52 20.09
N THR A 447 14.88 -24.12 19.13
CA THR A 447 15.23 -23.05 18.18
C THR A 447 14.81 -21.67 18.71
N PHE A 448 15.50 -20.63 18.27
CA PHE A 448 15.13 -19.25 18.59
C PHE A 448 13.71 -18.90 18.10
N ILE A 449 13.29 -19.43 16.95
CA ILE A 449 11.91 -19.30 16.43
C ILE A 449 10.91 -19.97 17.38
N GLY A 450 11.22 -21.17 17.89
CA GLY A 450 10.36 -21.88 18.84
C GLY A 450 10.18 -21.14 20.17
N LEU A 451 11.24 -20.49 20.67
CA LEU A 451 11.15 -19.62 21.85
C LEU A 451 10.28 -18.39 21.57
N LEU A 452 10.48 -17.74 20.42
CA LEU A 452 9.72 -16.56 20.05
C LEU A 452 8.24 -16.87 19.78
N SER A 453 7.94 -18.03 19.20
CA SER A 453 6.57 -18.54 19.04
C SER A 453 5.81 -18.58 20.38
N LYS A 454 6.45 -19.15 21.42
CA LYS A 454 5.89 -19.16 22.79
C LYS A 454 5.71 -17.74 23.35
N ALA A 455 6.66 -16.84 23.08
CA ALA A 455 6.57 -15.44 23.50
C ALA A 455 5.45 -14.67 22.79
N PHE A 456 5.09 -15.05 21.55
CA PHE A 456 3.98 -14.46 20.81
C PHE A 456 2.60 -15.03 21.15
N MET A 457 2.49 -16.16 21.85
CA MET A 457 1.20 -16.73 22.23
C MET A 457 0.26 -15.72 22.95
N PRO A 458 0.70 -14.93 23.95
CA PRO A 458 -0.16 -13.93 24.58
C PRO A 458 -0.59 -12.83 23.61
N LEU A 459 0.29 -12.41 22.71
CA LEU A 459 0.00 -11.38 21.71
C LEU A 459 -1.06 -11.88 20.72
N VAL A 460 -0.91 -13.12 20.24
CA VAL A 460 -1.85 -13.76 19.33
C VAL A 460 -3.20 -14.02 19.99
N PHE A 461 -3.20 -14.39 21.27
CA PHE A 461 -4.42 -14.50 22.07
C PHE A 461 -5.16 -13.17 22.19
N LEU A 462 -4.44 -12.05 22.39
CA LEU A 462 -5.03 -10.70 22.42
C LEU A 462 -5.63 -10.28 21.07
N MET A 463 -5.08 -10.76 19.94
CA MET A 463 -5.65 -10.54 18.61
C MET A 463 -6.99 -11.27 18.39
N GLY A 464 -7.37 -12.18 19.30
CA GLY A 464 -8.65 -12.88 19.21
C GLY A 464 -8.57 -14.33 18.75
N VAL A 465 -7.37 -14.94 18.69
CA VAL A 465 -7.16 -16.36 18.40
C VAL A 465 -7.51 -17.23 19.62
N PRO A 466 -8.26 -18.34 19.48
CA PRO A 466 -8.52 -19.29 20.56
C PRO A 466 -7.21 -19.87 21.15
N TRP A 467 -7.19 -20.15 22.46
CA TRP A 467 -5.97 -20.56 23.15
C TRP A 467 -5.31 -21.82 22.54
N TYR A 468 -6.10 -22.79 22.07
CA TYR A 468 -5.60 -24.03 21.47
C TYR A 468 -4.86 -23.81 20.15
N ASP A 469 -5.20 -22.75 19.40
CA ASP A 469 -4.53 -22.38 18.15
C ASP A 469 -3.37 -21.40 18.36
N CYS A 470 -3.26 -20.78 19.55
CA CYS A 470 -2.28 -19.71 19.81
C CYS A 470 -0.83 -20.14 19.60
N GLN A 471 -0.47 -21.39 19.87
CA GLN A 471 0.89 -21.87 19.65
C GLN A 471 1.21 -21.98 18.15
N LYS A 472 0.28 -22.52 17.35
CA LYS A 472 0.45 -22.66 15.89
C LYS A 472 0.48 -21.30 15.21
N ILE A 473 -0.45 -20.41 15.57
CA ILE A 473 -0.46 -19.05 15.03
C ILE A 473 0.73 -18.23 15.55
N GLY A 474 1.18 -18.46 16.79
CA GLY A 474 2.40 -17.87 17.34
C GLY A 474 3.66 -18.26 16.56
N LEU A 475 3.71 -19.49 16.04
CA LEU A 475 4.81 -19.95 15.17
C LEU A 475 4.88 -19.13 13.87
N VAL A 476 3.79 -19.04 13.11
CA VAL A 476 3.81 -18.32 11.83
C VAL A 476 4.05 -16.81 12.02
N VAL A 477 3.58 -16.22 13.12
CA VAL A 477 3.89 -14.82 13.47
C VAL A 477 5.37 -14.66 13.83
N ALA A 478 5.99 -15.63 14.50
CA ALA A 478 7.42 -15.65 14.77
C ALA A 478 8.26 -15.79 13.49
N GLU A 479 7.87 -16.71 12.61
CA GLU A 479 8.50 -16.91 11.29
C GLU A 479 8.44 -15.64 10.45
N LYS A 480 7.28 -14.96 10.41
CA LYS A 480 7.16 -13.67 9.75
C LYS A 480 8.06 -12.61 10.36
N THR A 481 8.09 -12.52 11.68
CA THR A 481 8.84 -11.47 12.38
C THR A 481 10.35 -11.66 12.27
N LEU A 482 10.84 -12.89 12.19
CA LEU A 482 12.27 -13.19 12.13
C LEU A 482 12.78 -13.47 10.73
N ILE A 483 12.06 -14.25 9.93
CA ILE A 483 12.50 -14.65 8.60
C ILE A 483 11.86 -13.70 7.57
N ASN A 484 10.59 -13.94 7.26
CA ASN A 484 9.76 -13.13 6.38
C ASN A 484 8.34 -13.72 6.32
N GLU A 485 7.42 -12.93 5.79
CA GLU A 485 6.03 -13.29 5.62
C GLU A 485 5.80 -14.43 4.61
N PHE A 486 6.71 -14.67 3.64
CA PHE A 486 6.59 -15.79 2.71
C PHE A 486 6.63 -17.14 3.43
N VAL A 487 7.60 -17.32 4.34
CA VAL A 487 7.71 -18.55 5.14
C VAL A 487 6.48 -18.69 6.04
N GLY A 488 6.08 -17.62 6.71
CA GLY A 488 4.88 -17.63 7.55
C GLY A 488 3.60 -17.98 6.77
N TYR A 489 3.42 -17.50 5.55
CA TYR A 489 2.27 -17.87 4.70
C TYR A 489 2.34 -19.30 4.20
N MET A 490 3.52 -19.80 3.83
CA MET A 490 3.71 -21.18 3.41
C MET A 490 3.28 -22.15 4.52
N ASP A 491 3.74 -21.92 5.75
CA ASP A 491 3.44 -22.80 6.88
C ASP A 491 2.00 -22.61 7.38
N LEU A 492 1.46 -21.38 7.34
CA LEU A 492 0.02 -21.15 7.55
C LEU A 492 -0.82 -21.92 6.53
N GLY A 493 -0.42 -21.91 5.27
CA GLY A 493 -1.06 -22.65 4.18
C GLY A 493 -1.15 -24.15 4.45
N LYS A 494 -0.04 -24.75 4.89
CA LYS A 494 0.01 -26.17 5.30
C LYS A 494 -0.96 -26.46 6.45
N MET A 495 -1.02 -25.58 7.46
CA MET A 495 -1.94 -25.73 8.60
C MET A 495 -3.41 -25.63 8.17
N ILE A 496 -3.74 -24.72 7.24
CA ILE A 496 -5.09 -24.60 6.68
C ILE A 496 -5.47 -25.88 5.93
N MET A 497 -4.60 -26.37 5.04
CA MET A 497 -4.85 -27.58 4.26
C MET A 497 -4.93 -28.84 5.11
N GLY A 498 -4.15 -28.91 6.19
CA GLY A 498 -4.16 -30.01 7.15
C GLY A 498 -5.37 -30.02 8.08
N GLY A 499 -6.23 -29.01 8.05
CA GLY A 499 -7.35 -28.86 8.99
C GLY A 499 -6.86 -28.70 10.44
N GLU A 500 -5.68 -28.11 10.62
CA GLU A 500 -4.97 -28.05 11.89
C GLU A 500 -5.35 -26.87 12.78
N ILE A 501 -5.97 -25.86 12.20
CA ILE A 501 -6.38 -24.60 12.83
C ILE A 501 -7.80 -24.24 12.39
N ASP A 502 -8.50 -23.48 13.22
CA ASP A 502 -9.83 -23.00 12.84
C ASP A 502 -9.75 -21.97 11.72
N ALA A 503 -10.78 -21.96 10.86
CA ALA A 503 -10.99 -20.97 9.80
C ALA A 503 -10.84 -19.52 10.32
N ARG A 504 -11.39 -19.23 11.50
CA ARG A 504 -11.25 -17.92 12.15
C ARG A 504 -9.79 -17.60 12.52
N SER A 505 -9.07 -18.56 13.09
CA SER A 505 -7.65 -18.42 13.43
C SER A 505 -6.80 -18.19 12.17
N ALA A 506 -7.10 -18.91 11.09
CA ALA A 506 -6.46 -18.74 9.79
C ALA A 506 -6.69 -17.34 9.20
N ALA A 507 -7.92 -16.81 9.33
CA ALA A 507 -8.22 -15.44 8.90
C ALA A 507 -7.43 -14.41 9.72
N ILE A 508 -7.44 -14.50 11.05
CA ILE A 508 -6.66 -13.59 11.92
C ILE A 508 -5.17 -13.67 11.59
N ALA A 509 -4.63 -14.88 11.41
CA ALA A 509 -3.24 -15.09 11.02
C ALA A 509 -2.91 -14.45 9.67
N THR A 510 -3.79 -14.58 8.67
CA THR A 510 -3.61 -13.92 7.36
C THR A 510 -3.42 -12.42 7.51
N PHE A 511 -4.24 -11.75 8.33
CA PHE A 511 -4.06 -10.31 8.58
C PHE A 511 -2.79 -9.99 9.39
N ALA A 512 -2.41 -10.84 10.35
CA ALA A 512 -1.23 -10.64 11.20
C ALA A 512 0.09 -10.80 10.40
N LEU A 513 0.09 -11.69 9.42
CA LEU A 513 1.20 -11.93 8.50
C LEU A 513 1.28 -10.87 7.40
N CYS A 514 0.17 -10.20 7.08
CA CYS A 514 0.11 -9.16 6.05
C CYS A 514 0.85 -7.89 6.49
N GLY A 515 2.15 -7.87 6.19
CA GLY A 515 3.03 -6.72 6.31
C GLY A 515 4.48 -7.14 6.20
N PHE A 516 5.31 -6.31 5.55
CA PHE A 516 6.73 -6.59 5.38
C PHE A 516 7.59 -6.41 6.63
N ALA A 517 7.03 -6.27 7.83
CA ALA A 517 7.82 -6.09 9.04
C ALA A 517 8.65 -7.34 9.40
N ASN A 518 9.90 -7.40 8.91
CA ASN A 518 10.94 -8.39 9.23
C ASN A 518 12.36 -7.75 9.10
N PRO A 519 13.43 -8.35 9.65
CA PRO A 519 14.79 -7.82 9.56
C PRO A 519 15.33 -7.69 8.14
N GLY A 520 14.94 -8.58 7.22
CA GLY A 520 15.29 -8.46 5.80
C GLY A 520 14.77 -7.14 5.24
N SER A 521 13.47 -6.89 5.39
CA SER A 521 12.78 -5.67 4.99
C SER A 521 13.32 -4.41 5.65
N LEU A 522 13.74 -4.50 6.92
CA LEU A 522 14.44 -3.40 7.59
C LEU A 522 15.68 -2.97 6.79
N GLY A 523 16.46 -3.95 6.35
CA GLY A 523 17.59 -3.73 5.45
C GLY A 523 17.21 -3.18 4.08
N ILE A 524 16.16 -3.72 3.45
CA ILE A 524 15.62 -3.26 2.15
C ILE A 524 15.26 -1.78 2.22
N LEU A 525 14.50 -1.38 3.24
CA LEU A 525 13.97 -0.03 3.36
C LEU A 525 15.05 0.99 3.72
N ILE A 526 15.99 0.63 4.61
CA ILE A 526 17.16 1.46 4.90
C ILE A 526 17.97 1.67 3.63
N ALA A 527 18.21 0.63 2.83
CA ALA A 527 18.91 0.77 1.55
C ALA A 527 18.18 1.68 0.58
N ALA A 528 16.90 1.42 0.32
CA ALA A 528 16.10 2.17 -0.63
C ALA A 528 16.09 3.68 -0.28
N LEU A 529 15.78 4.01 0.98
CA LEU A 529 15.74 5.41 1.43
C LEU A 529 17.13 6.04 1.48
N SER A 530 18.18 5.29 1.84
CA SER A 530 19.55 5.83 1.87
C SER A 530 20.11 6.11 0.47
N VAL A 531 19.66 5.39 -0.56
CA VAL A 531 20.01 5.72 -1.96
C VAL A 531 19.28 6.99 -2.40
N MET A 532 18.04 7.21 -1.94
CA MET A 532 17.26 8.41 -2.26
C MET A 532 17.70 9.65 -1.47
N ALA A 533 18.16 9.49 -0.23
CA ALA A 533 18.68 10.55 0.64
C ALA A 533 19.99 10.13 1.34
N PRO A 534 21.13 10.10 0.62
CA PRO A 534 22.41 9.60 1.16
C PRO A 534 22.92 10.33 2.39
N THR A 535 22.70 11.64 2.46
CA THR A 535 23.11 12.50 3.58
C THR A 535 22.35 12.20 4.87
N ARG A 536 21.24 11.46 4.81
CA ARG A 536 20.35 11.18 5.94
C ARG A 536 20.36 9.72 6.40
N ARG A 537 21.32 8.92 5.91
CA ARG A 537 21.42 7.48 6.21
C ARG A 537 21.35 7.15 7.71
N ALA A 538 22.01 7.94 8.55
CA ALA A 538 22.01 7.74 10.00
C ALA A 538 20.62 7.94 10.61
N GLU A 539 19.91 9.00 10.20
CA GLU A 539 18.54 9.28 10.66
C GLU A 539 17.56 8.20 10.19
N ILE A 540 17.66 7.81 8.91
CA ILE A 540 16.86 6.73 8.31
C ILE A 540 17.02 5.44 9.12
N THR A 541 18.25 5.09 9.48
CA THR A 541 18.53 3.86 10.23
C THR A 541 17.91 3.90 11.64
N GLU A 542 18.00 5.02 12.35
CA GLU A 542 17.39 5.18 13.68
C GLU A 542 15.86 5.04 13.61
N VAL A 543 15.21 5.75 12.68
CA VAL A 543 13.75 5.74 12.59
C VAL A 543 13.21 4.43 12.02
N ALA A 544 13.91 3.79 11.09
CA ALA A 544 13.49 2.54 10.47
C ALA A 544 13.41 1.38 11.48
N PHE A 545 14.32 1.34 12.46
CA PHE A 545 14.30 0.30 13.49
C PHE A 545 13.08 0.40 14.42
N LEU A 546 12.75 1.61 14.88
CA LEU A 546 11.52 1.80 15.67
C LEU A 546 10.27 1.55 14.81
N ALA A 547 10.30 1.99 13.55
CA ALA A 547 9.20 1.82 12.62
C ALA A 547 8.90 0.35 12.32
N PHE A 548 9.90 -0.55 12.36
CA PHE A 548 9.71 -1.99 12.21
C PHE A 548 8.73 -2.57 13.25
N PHE A 549 8.83 -2.15 14.52
CA PHE A 549 7.91 -2.57 15.56
C PHE A 549 6.52 -1.95 15.38
N ALA A 550 6.47 -0.65 15.07
CA ALA A 550 5.21 0.04 14.82
C ALA A 550 4.47 -0.55 13.60
N GLY A 551 5.17 -0.92 12.53
CA GLY A 551 4.60 -1.58 11.36
C GLY A 551 4.02 -2.96 11.68
N SER A 552 4.73 -3.76 12.48
CA SER A 552 4.19 -5.04 12.98
C SER A 552 2.89 -4.86 13.77
N ILE A 553 2.85 -3.84 14.63
CA ILE A 553 1.67 -3.48 15.42
C ILE A 553 0.48 -3.09 14.53
N VAL A 554 0.71 -2.44 13.39
CA VAL A 554 -0.36 -2.11 12.44
C VAL A 554 -1.00 -3.39 11.91
N SER A 555 -0.21 -4.36 11.45
CA SER A 555 -0.72 -5.66 10.97
C SER A 555 -1.47 -6.42 12.08
N PHE A 556 -0.94 -6.41 13.31
CA PHE A 556 -1.60 -7.07 14.45
C PHE A 556 -2.90 -6.38 14.87
N THR A 557 -2.97 -5.06 14.72
CA THR A 557 -4.20 -4.29 14.95
C THR A 557 -5.23 -4.58 13.86
N SER A 558 -4.82 -4.68 12.59
CA SER A 558 -5.69 -5.14 11.50
C SER A 558 -6.21 -6.56 11.74
N ALA A 559 -5.36 -7.46 12.22
CA ALA A 559 -5.73 -8.84 12.57
C ALA A 559 -6.76 -8.91 13.69
N SER A 560 -6.60 -8.09 14.72
CA SER A 560 -7.59 -7.93 15.77
C SER A 560 -8.95 -7.48 15.23
N TRP A 561 -8.98 -6.45 14.37
CA TRP A 561 -10.22 -5.98 13.77
C TRP A 561 -10.88 -7.06 12.90
N ALA A 562 -10.08 -7.78 12.11
CA ALA A 562 -10.57 -8.94 11.36
C ALA A 562 -11.17 -10.01 12.28
N GLY A 563 -10.55 -10.28 13.43
CA GLY A 563 -11.07 -11.21 14.45
C GLY A 563 -12.43 -10.82 15.04
N ILE A 564 -12.86 -9.55 14.92
CA ILE A 564 -14.20 -9.07 15.28
C ILE A 564 -15.18 -9.23 14.10
N PHE A 565 -14.74 -8.88 12.89
CA PHE A 565 -15.64 -8.73 11.74
C PHE A 565 -15.88 -10.01 10.93
N VAL A 566 -14.89 -10.90 10.89
CA VAL A 566 -14.93 -12.14 10.12
C VAL A 566 -16.02 -13.06 10.68
N GLN A 567 -16.87 -13.57 9.78
CA GLN A 567 -17.93 -14.53 10.12
C GLN A 567 -17.47 -15.96 9.77
N GLU A 568 -17.65 -16.90 10.69
CA GLU A 568 -17.19 -18.29 10.53
C GLU A 568 -17.81 -18.98 9.30
N THR A 569 -19.05 -18.64 8.94
CA THR A 569 -19.75 -19.16 7.76
C THR A 569 -19.11 -18.77 6.42
N GLU A 570 -18.58 -17.54 6.30
CA GLU A 570 -17.90 -17.13 5.06
C GLU A 570 -16.55 -17.85 4.92
N VAL A 571 -15.79 -17.98 6.01
CA VAL A 571 -14.44 -18.54 5.95
C VAL A 571 -14.45 -20.06 5.73
N ASN A 572 -15.41 -20.79 6.31
CA ASN A 572 -15.57 -22.22 6.05
C ASN A 572 -15.84 -22.49 4.56
N SER A 573 -16.67 -21.65 3.91
CA SER A 573 -16.93 -21.78 2.47
C SER A 573 -15.71 -21.49 1.58
N ILE A 574 -14.82 -20.60 2.03
CA ILE A 574 -13.57 -20.26 1.33
C ILE A 574 -12.55 -21.38 1.52
N SER A 575 -12.43 -21.93 2.73
CA SER A 575 -11.54 -23.05 3.05
C SER A 575 -11.92 -24.31 2.28
N GLU A 576 -13.21 -24.65 2.23
CA GLU A 576 -13.71 -25.78 1.42
C GLU A 576 -13.39 -25.61 -0.08
N LYS A 577 -13.61 -24.40 -0.64
CA LYS A 577 -13.28 -24.11 -2.05
C LYS A 577 -11.78 -24.19 -2.34
N LEU A 578 -10.93 -23.75 -1.41
CA LEU A 578 -9.47 -23.84 -1.53
C LEU A 578 -9.00 -25.30 -1.52
N ILE A 579 -9.55 -26.11 -0.61
CA ILE A 579 -9.27 -27.55 -0.54
C ILE A 579 -9.70 -28.24 -1.85
N ASP A 580 -10.89 -27.93 -2.36
CA ASP A 580 -11.38 -28.49 -3.62
C ASP A 580 -10.52 -28.09 -4.83
N LEU A 581 -10.08 -26.83 -4.92
CA LEU A 581 -9.18 -26.35 -5.98
C LEU A 581 -7.83 -27.06 -5.93
N TYR A 582 -7.27 -27.27 -4.73
CA TYR A 582 -6.00 -27.97 -4.56
C TYR A 582 -6.11 -29.45 -4.93
N LEU A 583 -7.14 -30.15 -4.46
CA LEU A 583 -7.40 -31.55 -4.82
C LEU A 583 -7.61 -31.74 -6.33
N LYS A 584 -8.07 -30.69 -7.03
CA LYS A 584 -8.25 -30.68 -8.48
C LYS A 584 -6.98 -30.39 -9.26
N ASN A 585 -6.04 -29.64 -8.69
CA ASN A 585 -4.72 -29.36 -9.29
C ASN A 585 -3.64 -30.39 -8.91
N SER A 586 -3.87 -31.20 -7.86
CA SER A 586 -3.01 -32.31 -7.42
C SER A 586 -3.29 -33.64 -8.14
N LYS A 587 -4.24 -33.67 -9.08
CA LYS A 587 -4.51 -34.77 -10.01
C LYS A 587 -4.11 -34.34 -11.41
#